data_AF-A0AAQ2XJ40-F1
#
_entry.id   AF-A0AAQ2XJ40-F1
#
_cell.length_a   1.000
_cell.length_b   1.000
_cell.length_c   1.000
_cell.angle_alpha   90.00
_cell.angle_beta   90.00
_cell.angle_gamma   90.00
#
_symmetry.space_group_name_H-M   'P 1'
#
loop_
_entity.id
_entity.type
_entity.pdbx_description
1 polymer ?
#
loop_
_entity_poly.entity_id
_entity_poly.type
_entity_poly.pdbx_seq_one_letter_code
_entity_poly.pdbx_strand_id
1 'polypeptide(L)'
;MVSLIILILIEVFLFCFSYYFSEHDIMSPSCMMCIMFIISTTFALLNVNNWKIDFSFNTTALIGSGLLVYVLAEIFFRYVFCGQLHGKLYVQNEYDNSELIIKPIILDAMIAFNVVVVFLYLKSIISIVGGNMTNLNSYFHAYRVMGINSMQYQGTSITNGPINFLLRFVVASGYLAAFIGMRNMVTKNAKRSVQLRYAIIVILSLLPSLMTGGRSGMLRMFAALLIYYYICWHQINGWDKNLSMKYIRIGLFSFFIIAPAFYFSLEMLGRATNRTIIDYISDYLASSICLLDQYLKSPVPCVSWGKSLLLELKSYCLF
;
A
#
# COMPACT_ATOMS: atom_id res chain seq x y z
N MET A 1 8.17 26.76 -4.91
CA MET A 1 8.61 26.68 -3.49
C MET A 1 7.55 27.20 -2.51
N VAL A 2 7.12 28.47 -2.60
CA VAL A 2 6.12 29.06 -1.66
C VAL A 2 4.83 28.24 -1.57
N SER A 3 4.26 27.83 -2.72
CA SER A 3 3.04 27.02 -2.77
C SER A 3 3.14 25.69 -2.02
N LEU A 4 4.31 25.05 -2.02
CA LEU A 4 4.58 23.79 -1.29
C LEU A 4 4.72 24.03 0.21
N ILE A 5 5.30 25.17 0.61
CA ILE A 5 5.37 25.57 2.03
C ILE A 5 3.97 25.87 2.57
N ILE A 6 3.12 26.54 1.79
CA ILE A 6 1.72 26.74 2.16
C ILE A 6 1.01 25.40 2.28
N LEU A 7 1.24 24.48 1.33
CA LEU A 7 0.63 23.15 1.35
C LEU A 7 1.00 22.37 2.62
N ILE A 8 2.29 22.28 2.97
CA ILE A 8 2.71 21.53 4.16
C ILE A 8 2.13 22.12 5.45
N LEU A 9 2.00 23.45 5.53
CA LEU A 9 1.35 24.10 6.68
C LEU A 9 -0.13 23.71 6.79
N ILE A 10 -0.85 23.67 5.67
CA ILE A 10 -2.25 23.21 5.63
C ILE A 10 -2.34 21.74 6.05
N GLU A 11 -1.46 20.87 5.52
CA GLU A 11 -1.45 19.45 5.84
C GLU A 11 -1.16 19.19 7.32
N VAL A 12 -0.20 19.90 7.91
CA VAL A 12 0.12 19.82 9.35
C VAL A 12 -1.05 20.30 10.19
N PHE A 13 -1.68 21.41 9.81
CA PHE A 13 -2.87 21.91 10.50
C PHE A 13 -4.02 20.88 10.46
N LEU A 14 -4.32 20.33 9.28
CA LEU A 14 -5.37 19.32 9.10
C LEU A 14 -5.03 18.03 9.86
N PHE A 15 -3.76 17.63 9.92
CA PHE A 15 -3.33 16.50 10.74
C PHE A 15 -3.60 16.75 12.23
N CYS A 16 -3.18 17.89 12.78
CA CYS A 16 -3.43 18.22 14.19
C CYS A 16 -4.94 18.30 14.50
N PHE A 17 -5.71 18.89 13.58
CA PHE A 17 -7.16 18.98 13.68
C PHE A 17 -7.79 17.59 13.69
N SER A 18 -7.49 16.75 12.68
CA SER A 18 -7.96 15.36 12.60
C SER A 18 -7.57 14.55 13.83
N TYR A 19 -6.34 14.69 14.32
CA TYR A 19 -5.84 13.94 15.46
C TYR A 19 -6.62 14.24 16.75
N TYR A 20 -6.99 15.51 16.95
CA TYR A 20 -7.83 15.91 18.07
C TYR A 20 -9.24 15.34 17.99
N PHE A 21 -9.92 15.44 16.84
CA PHE A 21 -11.28 14.93 16.65
C PHE A 21 -11.37 13.40 16.54
N SER A 22 -10.26 12.73 16.23
CA SER A 22 -10.16 11.27 16.24
C SER A 22 -9.72 10.71 17.60
N GLU A 23 -9.89 11.46 18.69
CA GLU A 23 -9.56 11.03 20.05
C GLU A 23 -8.12 10.54 20.22
N HIS A 24 -7.17 11.18 19.54
CA HIS A 24 -5.74 10.83 19.56
C HIS A 24 -5.40 9.50 18.84
N ASP A 25 -6.26 9.03 17.93
CA ASP A 25 -5.98 7.90 17.05
C ASP A 25 -5.19 8.32 15.79
N ILE A 26 -3.89 7.98 15.76
CA ILE A 26 -2.98 8.17 14.62
C ILE A 26 -3.39 7.33 13.40
N MET A 27 -4.01 6.17 13.62
CA MET A 27 -4.44 5.25 12.56
C MET A 27 -5.85 5.56 12.04
N SER A 28 -6.50 6.62 12.54
CA SER A 28 -7.73 7.10 11.93
C SER A 28 -7.49 7.47 10.46
N PRO A 29 -8.46 7.20 9.56
CA PRO A 29 -8.28 7.40 8.12
C PRO A 29 -7.76 8.78 7.73
N SER A 30 -8.28 9.84 8.34
CA SER A 30 -7.88 11.23 8.08
C SER A 30 -6.48 11.55 8.58
N CYS A 31 -6.09 11.03 9.75
CA CYS A 31 -4.71 11.16 10.25
C CYS A 31 -3.73 10.47 9.29
N MET A 32 -4.00 9.22 8.90
CA MET A 32 -3.14 8.49 7.97
C MET A 32 -3.04 9.18 6.61
N MET A 33 -4.14 9.70 6.08
CA MET A 33 -4.15 10.45 4.83
C MET A 33 -3.26 11.69 4.93
N CYS A 34 -3.44 12.51 5.98
CA CYS A 34 -2.61 13.70 6.19
C CYS A 34 -1.12 13.35 6.34
N ILE A 35 -0.77 12.30 7.10
CA ILE A 35 0.63 11.86 7.24
C ILE A 35 1.24 11.51 5.87
N MET A 36 0.51 10.79 5.00
CA MET A 36 1.02 10.44 3.67
C MET A 36 1.26 11.67 2.79
N PHE A 37 0.38 12.67 2.85
CA PHE A 37 0.56 13.94 2.14
C PHE A 37 1.73 14.75 2.70
N ILE A 38 1.87 14.85 4.03
CA ILE A 38 3.02 15.51 4.69
C ILE A 38 4.34 14.88 4.22
N ILE A 39 4.41 13.54 4.18
CA ILE A 39 5.60 12.83 3.68
C ILE A 39 5.85 13.20 2.22
N SER A 40 4.82 13.15 1.37
CA SER A 40 4.93 13.46 -0.06
C SER A 40 5.44 14.89 -0.30
N THR A 41 4.82 15.88 0.37
CA THR A 41 5.16 17.29 0.27
C THR A 41 6.55 17.58 0.83
N THR A 42 6.97 16.90 1.90
CA THR A 42 8.34 17.00 2.42
C THR A 42 9.38 16.54 1.39
N PHE A 43 9.17 15.37 0.77
CA PHE A 43 10.09 14.87 -0.27
C PHE A 43 10.08 15.74 -1.53
N ALA A 44 8.94 16.34 -1.90
CA ALA A 44 8.89 17.31 -2.99
C ALA A 44 9.67 18.57 -2.66
N LEU A 45 9.53 19.11 -1.43
CA LEU A 45 10.28 20.29 -0.96
C LEU A 45 11.80 20.07 -1.02
N LEU A 46 12.28 18.90 -0.58
CA LEU A 46 13.70 18.54 -0.64
C LEU A 46 14.24 18.47 -2.07
N ASN A 47 13.39 18.17 -3.05
CA ASN A 47 13.76 17.99 -4.45
C ASN A 47 13.39 19.18 -5.35
N VAL A 48 12.93 20.32 -4.80
CA VAL A 48 12.56 21.51 -5.59
C VAL A 48 13.68 21.93 -6.54
N ASN A 49 14.92 21.95 -6.06
CA ASN A 49 16.07 22.36 -6.87
C ASN A 49 16.47 21.29 -7.89
N ASN A 50 16.44 20.01 -7.49
CA ASN A 50 16.86 18.89 -8.32
C ASN A 50 15.90 18.67 -9.50
N TRP A 51 14.59 18.72 -9.23
CA TRP A 51 13.55 18.48 -10.23
C TRP A 51 13.03 19.76 -10.87
N LYS A 52 13.55 20.93 -10.46
CA LYS A 52 13.10 22.26 -10.91
C LYS A 52 11.58 22.40 -10.78
N ILE A 53 11.06 22.06 -9.61
CA ILE A 53 9.62 22.02 -9.34
C ILE A 53 9.08 23.45 -9.29
N ASP A 54 8.37 23.84 -10.34
CA ASP A 54 7.41 24.92 -10.28
C ASP A 54 6.07 24.32 -9.85
N PHE A 55 5.56 24.69 -8.68
CA PHE A 55 4.33 24.12 -8.11
C PHE A 55 3.25 25.19 -8.04
N SER A 56 2.12 24.98 -8.70
CA SER A 56 1.06 25.99 -8.81
C SER A 56 0.23 26.11 -7.53
N PHE A 57 -0.29 27.32 -7.29
CA PHE A 57 -1.23 27.56 -6.20
C PHE A 57 -2.56 26.80 -6.39
N ASN A 58 -2.98 26.59 -7.63
CA ASN A 58 -4.20 25.84 -7.96
C ASN A 58 -4.13 24.40 -7.43
N THR A 59 -2.98 23.74 -7.60
CA THR A 59 -2.76 22.40 -7.06
C THR A 59 -2.75 22.38 -5.54
N THR A 60 -2.11 23.38 -4.90
CA THR A 60 -2.16 23.55 -3.44
C THR A 60 -3.59 23.69 -2.94
N ALA A 61 -4.41 24.52 -3.59
CA ALA A 61 -5.82 24.71 -3.22
C ALA A 61 -6.65 23.43 -3.44
N LEU A 62 -6.41 22.69 -4.51
CA LEU A 62 -7.10 21.44 -4.80
C LEU A 62 -6.77 20.35 -3.76
N ILE A 63 -5.49 20.13 -3.46
CA ILE A 63 -5.07 19.15 -2.46
C ILE A 63 -5.60 19.56 -1.08
N GLY A 64 -5.43 20.83 -0.69
CA GLY A 64 -5.87 21.33 0.61
C GLY A 64 -7.39 21.22 0.80
N SER A 65 -8.18 21.59 -0.21
CA SER A 65 -9.64 21.46 -0.16
C SER A 65 -10.10 20.00 -0.16
N GLY A 66 -9.45 19.13 -0.95
CA GLY A 66 -9.74 17.69 -0.96
C GLY A 66 -9.48 17.03 0.40
N LEU A 67 -8.36 17.35 1.04
CA LEU A 67 -8.05 16.89 2.40
C LEU A 67 -9.05 17.43 3.41
N LEU A 68 -9.41 18.71 3.33
CA LEU A 68 -10.39 19.32 4.22
C LEU A 68 -11.76 18.63 4.10
N VAL A 69 -12.25 18.37 2.88
CA VAL A 69 -13.51 17.64 2.66
C VAL A 69 -13.44 16.23 3.26
N TYR A 70 -12.32 15.53 3.09
CA TYR A 70 -12.14 14.20 3.64
C TYR A 70 -12.18 14.19 5.18
N VAL A 71 -11.43 15.10 5.82
CA VAL A 71 -11.39 15.25 7.28
C VAL A 71 -12.76 15.60 7.84
N LEU A 72 -13.45 16.56 7.21
CA LEU A 72 -14.80 16.95 7.62
C LEU A 72 -15.80 15.81 7.43
N ALA A 73 -15.69 15.02 6.36
CA ALA A 73 -16.53 13.85 6.15
C ALA A 73 -16.32 12.79 7.24
N GLU A 74 -15.06 12.48 7.61
CA GLU A 74 -14.81 11.54 8.70
C GLU A 74 -15.40 12.04 10.02
N ILE A 75 -15.15 13.30 10.37
CA ILE A 75 -15.67 13.93 11.59
C ILE A 75 -17.20 13.85 11.59
N PHE A 76 -17.84 14.25 10.49
CA PHE A 76 -19.28 14.16 10.33
C PHE A 76 -19.78 12.72 10.54
N PHE A 77 -19.15 11.74 9.88
CA PHE A 77 -19.54 10.34 10.03
C PHE A 77 -19.39 9.83 11.47
N ARG A 78 -18.27 10.17 12.12
CA ARG A 78 -17.98 9.77 13.49
C ARG A 78 -18.99 10.34 14.48
N TYR A 79 -19.26 11.64 14.43
CA TYR A 79 -20.16 12.27 15.41
C TYR A 79 -21.64 12.00 15.13
N VAL A 80 -22.06 11.91 13.86
CA VAL A 80 -23.46 11.68 13.51
C VAL A 80 -23.85 10.22 13.62
N PHE A 81 -23.02 9.29 13.12
CA PHE A 81 -23.37 7.87 13.07
C PHE A 81 -22.71 7.05 14.19
N CYS A 82 -21.43 7.29 14.52
CA CYS A 82 -20.75 6.55 15.59
C CYS A 82 -21.05 7.10 16.99
N GLY A 83 -21.41 8.38 17.12
CA GLY A 83 -21.93 8.96 18.37
C GLY A 83 -23.22 8.27 18.83
N GLN A 84 -24.06 7.80 17.90
CA GLN A 84 -25.26 7.02 18.19
C GLN A 84 -24.94 5.57 18.63
N LEU A 85 -23.77 5.03 18.24
CA LEU A 85 -23.31 3.68 18.61
C LEU A 85 -22.67 3.63 20.01
N HIS A 86 -22.03 4.72 20.46
CA HIS A 86 -21.44 4.83 21.81
C HIS A 86 -22.46 4.62 22.94
N GLY A 87 -23.73 4.95 22.72
CA GLY A 87 -24.81 4.77 23.69
C GLY A 87 -25.32 3.33 23.86
N LYS A 88 -24.91 2.37 23.00
CA LYS A 88 -25.44 1.00 23.01
C LYS A 88 -24.41 -0.13 22.95
N LEU A 89 -23.13 0.17 22.72
CA LEU A 89 -22.10 -0.85 22.46
C LEU A 89 -20.85 -0.74 23.35
N TYR A 90 -21.00 -0.33 24.62
CA TYR A 90 -20.14 -0.90 25.66
C TYR A 90 -20.59 -2.34 25.92
N VAL A 91 -20.54 -3.18 24.89
CA VAL A 91 -20.44 -4.60 25.14
C VAL A 91 -19.03 -4.76 25.66
N GLN A 92 -18.89 -4.85 26.98
CA GLN A 92 -17.81 -5.60 27.61
C GLN A 92 -17.90 -7.03 27.07
N ASN A 93 -17.55 -7.21 25.79
CA ASN A 93 -17.22 -8.52 25.30
C ASN A 93 -15.94 -8.83 26.04
N GLU A 94 -15.99 -9.78 26.97
CA GLU A 94 -14.82 -10.59 27.27
C GLU A 94 -14.26 -11.01 25.92
N TYR A 95 -13.25 -10.29 25.44
CA TYR A 95 -12.63 -10.62 24.18
C TYR A 95 -12.04 -12.00 24.38
N ASP A 96 -12.63 -12.99 23.72
CA ASP A 96 -12.15 -14.35 23.83
C ASP A 96 -10.70 -14.36 23.29
N ASN A 97 -9.78 -14.42 24.25
CA ASN A 97 -8.34 -14.52 24.04
C ASN A 97 -7.96 -15.91 23.48
N SER A 98 -8.97 -16.74 23.15
CA SER A 98 -8.76 -17.99 22.43
C SER A 98 -8.04 -17.76 21.10
N GLU A 99 -7.15 -18.69 20.81
CA GLU A 99 -6.47 -18.78 19.54
C GLU A 99 -7.50 -19.05 18.42
N LEU A 100 -7.40 -18.34 17.30
CA LEU A 100 -8.10 -18.76 16.09
C LEU A 100 -7.35 -19.97 15.52
N ILE A 101 -7.89 -21.15 15.79
CA ILE A 101 -7.28 -22.42 15.38
C ILE A 101 -7.88 -22.86 14.04
N ILE A 102 -7.09 -22.76 12.97
CA ILE A 102 -7.33 -23.50 11.74
C ILE A 102 -6.59 -24.83 11.83
N LYS A 103 -7.27 -25.92 11.44
CA LYS A 103 -6.66 -27.26 11.41
C LYS A 103 -5.41 -27.26 10.51
N PRO A 104 -4.25 -27.79 10.97
CA PRO A 104 -3.01 -27.79 10.19
C PRO A 104 -3.14 -28.36 8.78
N ILE A 105 -3.98 -29.40 8.60
CA ILE A 105 -4.24 -30.00 7.28
C ILE A 105 -4.81 -29.01 6.27
N ILE A 106 -5.63 -28.06 6.70
CA ILE A 106 -6.20 -27.02 5.82
C ILE A 106 -5.10 -26.04 5.41
N LEU A 107 -4.22 -25.67 6.34
CA LEU A 107 -3.09 -24.79 6.06
C LEU A 107 -2.10 -25.44 5.09
N ASP A 108 -1.80 -26.73 5.30
CA ASP A 108 -0.91 -27.50 4.43
C ASP A 108 -1.52 -27.65 3.02
N ALA A 109 -2.84 -27.85 2.91
CA ALA A 109 -3.57 -27.85 1.63
C ALA A 109 -3.55 -26.47 0.94
N MET A 110 -3.71 -25.38 1.68
CA MET A 110 -3.61 -24.00 1.15
C MET A 110 -2.20 -23.70 0.63
N ILE A 111 -1.16 -24.15 1.36
CA ILE A 111 0.23 -24.03 0.90
C ILE A 111 0.42 -24.79 -0.41
N ALA A 112 0.00 -26.06 -0.48
CA ALA A 112 0.12 -26.87 -1.69
C ALA A 112 -0.61 -26.22 -2.88
N PHE A 113 -1.84 -25.76 -2.67
CA PHE A 113 -2.60 -25.02 -3.68
C PHE A 113 -1.87 -23.75 -4.15
N ASN A 114 -1.40 -22.92 -3.23
CA ASN A 114 -0.70 -21.68 -3.56
C ASN A 114 0.59 -21.95 -4.33
N VAL A 115 1.36 -22.98 -3.96
CA VAL A 115 2.57 -23.40 -4.69
C VAL A 115 2.22 -23.79 -6.12
N VAL A 116 1.18 -24.61 -6.31
CA VAL A 116 0.74 -25.04 -7.65
C VAL A 116 0.33 -23.83 -8.50
N VAL A 117 -0.47 -22.91 -7.96
CA VAL A 117 -0.91 -21.73 -8.71
C VAL A 117 0.25 -20.81 -9.07
N VAL A 118 1.18 -20.55 -8.13
CA VAL A 118 2.38 -19.74 -8.38
C VAL A 118 3.26 -20.39 -9.46
N PHE A 119 3.41 -21.72 -9.42
CA PHE A 119 4.16 -22.44 -10.44
C PHE A 119 3.49 -22.37 -11.82
N LEU A 120 2.18 -22.57 -11.91
CA LEU A 120 1.42 -22.41 -13.16
C LEU A 120 1.54 -20.98 -13.70
N TYR A 121 1.55 -20.00 -12.81
CA TYR A 121 1.74 -18.60 -13.18
C TYR A 121 3.14 -18.36 -13.75
N LEU A 122 4.19 -18.93 -13.15
CA LEU A 122 5.55 -18.85 -13.67
C LEU A 122 5.65 -19.46 -15.07
N LYS A 123 5.06 -20.65 -15.24
CA LYS A 123 5.02 -21.31 -16.55
C LYS A 123 4.27 -20.47 -17.59
N SER A 124 3.18 -19.83 -17.20
CA SER A 124 2.44 -18.92 -18.09
C SER A 124 3.29 -17.73 -18.49
N ILE A 125 4.05 -17.13 -17.58
CA ILE A 125 4.95 -16.01 -17.90
C ILE A 125 6.03 -16.44 -18.90
N ILE A 126 6.70 -17.57 -18.65
CA ILE A 126 7.73 -18.10 -19.55
C ILE A 126 7.15 -18.38 -20.95
N SER A 127 5.95 -18.97 -21.00
CA SER A 127 5.26 -19.26 -22.27
C SER A 127 4.85 -17.99 -23.03
N ILE A 128 4.48 -16.93 -22.33
CA ILE A 128 4.06 -15.66 -22.93
C ILE A 128 5.25 -14.88 -23.47
N VAL A 129 6.34 -14.81 -22.69
CA VAL A 129 7.54 -14.06 -23.08
C VAL A 129 8.22 -14.74 -24.26
N GLY A 130 8.29 -16.07 -24.26
CA GLY A 130 8.96 -16.85 -25.31
C GLY A 130 10.48 -16.67 -25.31
N GLY A 131 11.19 -17.64 -25.92
CA GLY A 131 12.65 -17.62 -26.08
C GLY A 131 13.44 -18.14 -24.89
N ASN A 132 14.72 -18.47 -25.14
CA ASN A 132 15.68 -18.89 -24.10
C ASN A 132 16.35 -17.66 -23.49
N MET A 133 15.74 -17.10 -22.44
CA MET A 133 16.43 -16.09 -21.61
C MET A 133 17.31 -16.77 -20.56
N THR A 134 18.42 -16.13 -20.22
CA THR A 134 19.47 -16.69 -19.35
C THR A 134 19.11 -16.72 -17.86
N ASN A 135 18.24 -15.82 -17.38
CA ASN A 135 17.91 -15.66 -15.95
C ASN A 135 16.40 -15.46 -15.72
N LEU A 136 15.88 -15.85 -14.55
CA LEU A 136 14.49 -15.61 -14.14
C LEU A 136 14.11 -14.12 -14.14
N ASN A 137 15.04 -13.25 -13.72
CA ASN A 137 14.79 -11.81 -13.63
C ASN A 137 14.51 -11.17 -15.00
N SER A 138 15.11 -11.68 -16.09
CA SER A 138 14.88 -11.14 -17.43
C SER A 138 13.49 -11.53 -17.97
N TYR A 139 12.97 -12.70 -17.59
CA TYR A 139 11.57 -13.06 -17.89
C TYR A 139 10.58 -12.11 -17.20
N PHE A 140 10.78 -11.78 -15.92
CA PHE A 140 9.89 -10.84 -15.21
C PHE A 140 9.95 -9.43 -15.80
N HIS A 141 11.15 -8.97 -16.16
CA HIS A 141 11.33 -7.69 -16.83
C HIS A 141 10.61 -7.66 -18.19
N ALA A 142 10.82 -8.67 -19.04
CA ALA A 142 10.20 -8.76 -20.36
C ALA A 142 8.67 -8.85 -20.26
N TYR A 143 8.15 -9.69 -19.35
CA TYR A 143 6.72 -9.82 -19.12
C TYR A 143 6.09 -8.48 -18.68
N ARG A 144 6.77 -7.71 -17.83
CA ARG A 144 6.32 -6.38 -17.45
C ARG A 144 6.30 -5.40 -18.64
N VAL A 145 7.36 -5.38 -19.44
CA VAL A 145 7.45 -4.49 -20.63
C VAL A 145 6.32 -4.82 -21.62
N MET A 146 6.08 -6.11 -21.87
CA MET A 146 4.93 -6.56 -22.66
C MET A 146 3.62 -6.10 -22.02
N GLY A 147 3.49 -6.19 -20.69
CA GLY A 147 2.31 -5.73 -19.93
C GLY A 147 2.05 -4.23 -20.06
N ILE A 148 3.10 -3.42 -20.12
CA ILE A 148 3.00 -1.98 -20.35
C ILE A 148 2.57 -1.71 -21.80
N ASN A 149 3.19 -2.38 -22.77
CA ASN A 149 2.94 -2.18 -24.20
C ASN A 149 1.56 -2.70 -24.65
N SER A 150 1.11 -3.84 -24.11
CA SER A 150 -0.23 -4.40 -24.37
C SER A 150 -1.34 -3.53 -23.78
N MET A 151 -1.16 -3.01 -22.56
CA MET A 151 -2.08 -2.03 -21.96
C MET A 151 -2.12 -0.69 -22.71
N GLN A 152 -1.16 -0.42 -23.59
CA GLN A 152 -1.17 0.74 -24.49
C GLN A 152 -2.11 0.55 -25.70
N TYR A 153 -2.44 -0.71 -26.05
CA TYR A 153 -3.23 -1.03 -27.24
C TYR A 153 -4.60 -1.64 -26.92
N GLN A 154 -4.72 -2.54 -25.94
CA GLN A 154 -5.99 -3.16 -25.52
C GLN A 154 -5.88 -3.53 -24.03
N GLY A 155 -6.82 -3.06 -23.21
CA GLY A 155 -6.83 -3.21 -21.73
C GLY A 155 -7.05 -4.62 -21.21
N THR A 156 -6.40 -5.63 -21.78
CA THR A 156 -6.47 -7.04 -21.38
C THR A 156 -5.16 -7.48 -20.73
N SER A 157 -5.26 -8.08 -19.54
CA SER A 157 -4.17 -8.84 -18.94
C SER A 157 -3.66 -9.88 -19.94
N ILE A 158 -2.35 -9.94 -20.17
CA ILE A 158 -1.73 -10.85 -21.15
C ILE A 158 -1.92 -12.34 -20.77
N THR A 159 -2.26 -12.61 -19.51
CA THR A 159 -2.42 -13.97 -18.98
C THR A 159 -3.82 -14.55 -19.16
N ASN A 160 -3.87 -15.86 -19.40
CA ASN A 160 -5.09 -16.66 -19.47
C ASN A 160 -6.05 -16.36 -18.30
N GLY A 161 -7.31 -16.05 -18.64
CA GLY A 161 -8.37 -15.70 -17.68
C GLY A 161 -8.50 -16.63 -16.45
N PRO A 162 -8.39 -17.97 -16.58
CA PRO A 162 -8.45 -18.88 -15.44
C PRO A 162 -7.32 -18.71 -14.42
N ILE A 163 -6.09 -18.45 -14.86
CA ILE A 163 -4.94 -18.27 -13.95
C ILE A 163 -5.11 -17.00 -13.14
N ASN A 164 -5.60 -15.92 -13.76
CA ASN A 164 -5.89 -14.67 -13.06
C ASN A 164 -6.97 -14.83 -11.98
N PHE A 165 -7.95 -15.70 -12.19
CA PHE A 165 -8.94 -16.03 -11.16
C PHE A 165 -8.30 -16.77 -9.99
N LEU A 166 -7.48 -17.79 -10.24
CA LEU A 166 -6.76 -18.54 -9.20
C LEU A 166 -5.81 -17.64 -8.40
N LEU A 167 -5.15 -16.68 -9.04
CA LEU A 167 -4.30 -15.70 -8.36
C LEU A 167 -5.07 -14.84 -7.35
N ARG A 168 -6.36 -14.55 -7.58
CA ARG A 168 -7.17 -13.82 -6.60
C ARG A 168 -7.35 -14.65 -5.32
N PHE A 169 -7.49 -15.97 -5.43
CA PHE A 169 -7.51 -16.86 -4.26
C PHE A 169 -6.18 -16.90 -3.53
N VAL A 170 -5.06 -16.93 -4.27
CA VAL A 170 -3.71 -16.85 -3.67
C VAL A 170 -3.55 -15.56 -2.86
N VAL A 171 -3.98 -14.43 -3.41
CA VAL A 171 -3.93 -13.14 -2.71
C VAL A 171 -4.89 -13.10 -1.51
N ALA A 172 -6.13 -13.56 -1.66
CA ALA A 172 -7.12 -13.58 -0.58
C ALA A 172 -6.68 -14.49 0.59
N SER A 173 -6.13 -15.67 0.28
CA SER A 173 -5.57 -16.59 1.29
C SER A 173 -4.39 -15.97 2.03
N GLY A 174 -3.56 -15.18 1.35
CA GLY A 174 -2.52 -14.35 1.96
C GLY A 174 -3.06 -13.38 3.00
N TYR A 175 -4.10 -12.60 2.65
CA TYR A 175 -4.71 -11.65 3.60
C TYR A 175 -5.39 -12.35 4.79
N LEU A 176 -6.03 -13.49 4.57
CA LEU A 176 -6.63 -14.28 5.63
C LEU A 176 -5.55 -14.82 6.59
N ALA A 177 -4.49 -15.42 6.05
CA ALA A 177 -3.37 -15.94 6.83
C ALA A 177 -2.64 -14.82 7.59
N ALA A 178 -2.48 -13.65 6.97
CA ALA A 178 -1.92 -12.46 7.60
C ALA A 178 -2.74 -12.02 8.82
N PHE A 179 -4.06 -11.93 8.69
CA PHE A 179 -4.94 -11.54 9.79
C PHE A 179 -4.88 -12.53 10.96
N ILE A 180 -5.06 -13.83 10.68
CA ILE A 180 -5.09 -14.87 11.71
C ILE A 180 -3.71 -15.01 12.37
N GLY A 181 -2.66 -15.02 11.57
CA GLY A 181 -1.28 -15.07 12.06
C GLY A 181 -0.94 -13.88 12.96
N MET A 182 -1.38 -12.66 12.60
CA MET A 182 -1.20 -11.49 13.46
C MET A 182 -2.01 -11.60 14.74
N ARG A 183 -3.28 -11.98 14.68
CA ARG A 183 -4.12 -12.16 15.88
C ARG A 183 -3.49 -13.15 16.87
N ASN A 184 -3.05 -14.32 16.40
CA ASN A 184 -2.45 -15.35 17.25
C ASN A 184 -1.09 -14.92 17.85
N MET A 185 -0.34 -14.06 17.14
CA MET A 185 0.89 -13.45 17.69
C MET A 185 0.58 -12.47 18.83
N VAL A 186 -0.46 -11.64 18.68
CA VAL A 186 -0.82 -10.64 19.70
C VAL A 186 -1.42 -11.32 20.94
N THR A 187 -2.22 -12.39 20.80
CA THR A 187 -2.74 -13.18 21.94
C THR A 187 -1.67 -14.03 22.64
N LYS A 188 -0.42 -14.08 22.12
CA LYS A 188 0.71 -14.87 22.64
C LYS A 188 0.46 -16.39 22.74
N ASN A 189 -0.61 -16.88 22.11
CA ASN A 189 -0.97 -18.30 22.11
C ASN A 189 -0.44 -19.05 20.86
N ALA A 190 0.24 -18.35 19.94
CA ALA A 190 0.72 -18.93 18.68
C ALA A 190 1.78 -20.03 18.87
N LYS A 191 1.44 -21.25 18.45
CA LYS A 191 2.44 -22.31 18.24
C LYS A 191 3.34 -21.95 17.06
N ARG A 192 4.67 -21.98 17.27
CA ARG A 192 5.68 -21.60 16.26
C ARG A 192 5.53 -22.34 14.92
N SER A 193 5.17 -23.63 14.95
CA SER A 193 4.97 -24.44 13.74
C SER A 193 3.73 -24.04 12.93
N VAL A 194 2.67 -23.57 13.60
CA VAL A 194 1.45 -23.07 12.93
C VAL A 194 1.71 -21.66 12.40
N GLN A 195 2.42 -20.82 13.16
CA GLN A 195 2.80 -19.48 12.72
C GLN A 195 3.68 -19.50 11.47
N LEU A 196 4.58 -20.47 11.36
CA LEU A 196 5.40 -20.65 10.17
C LEU A 196 4.57 -20.92 8.92
N ARG A 197 3.48 -21.70 9.04
CA ARG A 197 2.56 -21.97 7.92
C ARG A 197 1.85 -20.70 7.44
N TYR A 198 1.36 -19.88 8.37
CA TYR A 198 0.77 -18.58 8.01
C TYR A 198 1.79 -17.69 7.29
N ALA A 199 3.03 -17.64 7.78
CA ALA A 199 4.10 -16.88 7.13
C ALA A 199 4.39 -17.41 5.71
N ILE A 200 4.43 -18.72 5.50
CA ILE A 200 4.61 -19.32 4.18
C ILE A 200 3.47 -18.93 3.23
N ILE A 201 2.21 -19.01 3.68
CA ILE A 201 1.05 -18.59 2.87
C ILE A 201 1.16 -17.12 2.47
N VAL A 202 1.53 -16.25 3.41
CA VAL A 202 1.76 -14.81 3.12
C VAL A 202 2.87 -14.64 2.10
N ILE A 203 4.02 -15.29 2.27
CA ILE A 203 5.15 -15.18 1.33
C ILE A 203 4.75 -15.66 -0.07
N LEU A 204 4.06 -16.80 -0.18
CA LEU A 204 3.57 -17.30 -1.47
C LEU A 204 2.60 -16.32 -2.15
N SER A 205 1.78 -15.61 -1.37
CA SER A 205 0.86 -14.60 -1.90
C SER A 205 1.56 -13.35 -2.48
N LEU A 206 2.80 -13.09 -2.07
CA LEU A 206 3.60 -11.97 -2.57
C LEU A 206 4.33 -12.28 -3.88
N LEU A 207 4.62 -13.56 -4.16
CA LEU A 207 5.38 -13.97 -5.34
C LEU A 207 4.77 -13.51 -6.67
N PRO A 208 3.44 -13.61 -6.91
CA PRO A 208 2.85 -13.10 -8.15
C PRO A 208 3.10 -11.61 -8.39
N SER A 209 3.12 -10.80 -7.31
CA SER A 209 3.43 -9.36 -7.42
C SER A 209 4.87 -9.15 -7.88
N LEU A 210 5.83 -9.88 -7.31
CA LEU A 210 7.23 -9.85 -7.73
C LEU A 210 7.40 -10.26 -9.20
N MET A 211 6.69 -11.31 -9.63
CA MET A 211 6.78 -11.86 -11.00
C MET A 211 6.22 -10.90 -12.06
N THR A 212 5.20 -10.10 -11.73
CA THR A 212 4.71 -9.02 -12.61
C THR A 212 5.64 -7.80 -12.66
N GLY A 213 6.71 -7.79 -11.85
CA GLY A 213 7.56 -6.63 -11.64
C GLY A 213 6.86 -5.49 -10.90
N GLY A 214 5.69 -5.74 -10.30
CA GLY A 214 4.86 -4.76 -9.60
C GLY A 214 5.07 -4.81 -8.08
N ARG A 215 5.22 -3.63 -7.44
CA ARG A 215 5.46 -3.52 -5.98
C ARG A 215 4.21 -3.17 -5.18
N SER A 216 3.13 -2.76 -5.86
CA SER A 216 1.89 -2.32 -5.24
C SER A 216 1.22 -3.41 -4.41
N GLY A 217 1.25 -4.66 -4.84
CA GLY A 217 0.70 -5.79 -4.08
C GLY A 217 1.43 -6.04 -2.76
N MET A 218 2.76 -5.91 -2.76
CA MET A 218 3.57 -6.04 -1.55
C MET A 218 3.31 -4.90 -0.57
N LEU A 219 3.26 -3.65 -1.08
CA LEU A 219 2.96 -2.48 -0.26
C LEU A 219 1.57 -2.58 0.38
N ARG A 220 0.56 -3.06 -0.36
CA ARG A 220 -0.79 -3.30 0.18
C ARG A 220 -0.81 -4.37 1.28
N MET A 221 -0.10 -5.49 1.09
CA MET A 221 -0.01 -6.54 2.11
C MET A 221 0.72 -6.03 3.37
N PHE A 222 1.80 -5.26 3.20
CA PHE A 222 2.52 -4.66 4.32
C PHE A 222 1.64 -3.67 5.10
N ALA A 223 0.92 -2.80 4.39
CA ALA A 223 -0.06 -1.89 5.01
C ALA A 223 -1.14 -2.67 5.77
N ALA A 224 -1.68 -3.74 5.19
CA ALA A 224 -2.66 -4.59 5.85
C ALA A 224 -2.11 -5.26 7.12
N LEU A 225 -0.87 -5.75 7.11
CA LEU A 225 -0.22 -6.32 8.29
C LEU A 225 -0.10 -5.30 9.44
N LEU A 226 0.24 -4.05 9.12
CA LEU A 226 0.28 -2.96 10.11
C LEU A 226 -1.10 -2.68 10.70
N ILE A 227 -2.12 -2.58 9.86
CA ILE A 227 -3.51 -2.33 10.28
C ILE A 227 -4.03 -3.51 11.12
N TYR A 228 -3.80 -4.75 10.68
CA TYR A 228 -4.21 -5.95 11.43
C TYR A 228 -3.53 -6.02 12.80
N TYR A 229 -2.23 -5.76 12.86
CA TYR A 229 -1.53 -5.70 14.13
C TYR A 229 -2.13 -4.64 15.06
N TYR A 230 -2.35 -3.43 14.54
CA TYR A 230 -2.94 -2.32 15.30
C TYR A 230 -4.33 -2.67 15.85
N ILE A 231 -5.24 -3.15 15.00
CA ILE A 231 -6.59 -3.55 15.39
C ILE A 231 -6.55 -4.68 16.42
N CYS A 232 -5.82 -5.77 16.15
CA CYS A 232 -5.73 -6.91 17.07
C CYS A 232 -5.13 -6.53 18.42
N TRP A 233 -4.14 -5.63 18.44
CA TRP A 233 -3.53 -5.13 19.67
C TRP A 233 -4.53 -4.33 20.51
N HIS A 234 -5.31 -3.44 19.90
CA HIS A 234 -6.35 -2.66 20.58
C HIS A 234 -7.54 -3.51 21.03
N GLN A 235 -7.91 -4.54 20.27
CA GLN A 235 -8.95 -5.48 20.69
C GLN A 235 -8.61 -6.20 22.00
N ILE A 236 -7.34 -6.49 22.25
CA ILE A 236 -6.90 -7.17 23.48
C ILE A 236 -6.57 -6.17 24.60
N ASN A 237 -5.96 -5.03 24.27
CA ASN A 237 -5.44 -4.09 25.26
C ASN A 237 -6.40 -2.95 25.61
N GLY A 238 -7.50 -2.79 24.88
CA GLY A 238 -8.43 -1.67 24.97
C GLY A 238 -8.13 -0.58 23.93
N TRP A 239 -9.19 0.09 23.49
CA TRP A 239 -9.13 1.22 22.54
C TRP A 239 -8.82 2.56 23.22
N ASP A 240 -8.85 2.60 24.55
CA ASP A 240 -8.52 3.73 25.41
C ASP A 240 -7.00 3.98 25.55
N LYS A 241 -6.17 3.00 25.18
CA LYS A 241 -4.72 3.10 25.30
C LYS A 241 -4.09 3.76 24.08
N ASN A 242 -3.62 4.99 24.25
CA ASN A 242 -2.84 5.67 23.23
C ASN A 242 -1.55 4.90 22.90
N LEU A 243 -1.18 4.91 21.61
CA LEU A 243 0.12 4.41 21.14
C LEU A 243 1.24 5.14 21.88
N SER A 244 1.99 4.42 22.72
CA SER A 244 3.15 4.99 23.40
C SER A 244 4.15 5.54 22.40
N MET A 245 4.79 6.66 22.75
CA MET A 245 5.82 7.31 21.95
C MET A 245 6.98 6.37 21.56
N LYS A 246 7.18 5.27 22.31
CA LYS A 246 8.08 4.16 21.96
C LYS A 246 7.73 3.54 20.60
N TYR A 247 6.45 3.28 20.32
CA TYR A 247 5.99 2.66 19.08
C TYR A 247 6.07 3.61 17.89
N ILE A 248 5.84 4.91 18.12
CA ILE A 248 6.03 5.95 17.10
C ILE A 248 7.52 6.01 16.68
N ARG A 249 8.45 5.95 17.63
CA ARG A 249 9.90 5.88 17.33
C ARG A 249 10.27 4.61 16.57
N ILE A 250 9.68 3.46 16.90
CA ILE A 250 9.89 2.21 16.16
C ILE A 250 9.38 2.34 14.72
N GLY A 251 8.20 2.93 14.52
CA GLY A 251 7.66 3.21 13.19
C GLY A 251 8.59 4.11 12.36
N LEU A 252 9.08 5.20 12.96
CA LEU A 252 10.04 6.09 12.30
C LEU A 252 11.36 5.39 11.98
N PHE A 253 11.87 4.55 12.88
CA PHE A 253 13.08 3.76 12.63
C PHE A 253 12.87 2.71 11.52
N SER A 254 11.67 2.12 11.43
CA SER A 254 11.34 1.15 10.39
C SER A 254 11.47 1.74 8.98
N PHE A 255 11.23 3.04 8.81
CA PHE A 255 11.43 3.73 7.52
C PHE A 255 12.88 3.62 7.04
N PHE A 256 13.86 3.77 7.93
CA PHE A 256 15.28 3.65 7.59
C PHE A 256 15.70 2.22 7.21
N ILE A 257 14.91 1.20 7.55
CA ILE A 257 15.13 -0.19 7.14
C ILE A 257 14.38 -0.49 5.83
N ILE A 258 13.11 -0.08 5.75
CA ILE A 258 12.23 -0.35 4.62
C ILE A 258 12.70 0.37 3.36
N ALA A 259 13.17 1.62 3.48
CA ALA A 259 13.52 2.42 2.32
C ALA A 259 14.75 1.87 1.55
N PRO A 260 15.86 1.47 2.20
CA PRO A 260 16.94 0.74 1.55
C PRO A 260 16.49 -0.61 1.00
N ALA A 261 15.69 -1.39 1.75
CA ALA A 261 15.16 -2.68 1.28
C ALA A 261 14.33 -2.50 -0.01
N PHE A 262 13.55 -1.43 -0.10
CA PHE A 262 12.76 -1.09 -1.28
C PHE A 262 13.65 -0.71 -2.48
N TYR A 263 14.79 -0.04 -2.25
CA TYR A 263 15.77 0.24 -3.30
C TYR A 263 16.42 -1.05 -3.82
N PHE A 264 16.99 -1.88 -2.93
CA PHE A 264 17.67 -3.13 -3.32
C PHE A 264 16.74 -4.15 -3.99
N SER A 265 15.43 -4.08 -3.75
CA SER A 265 14.45 -4.88 -4.51
C SER A 265 14.42 -4.59 -6.02
N LEU A 266 15.12 -3.55 -6.53
CA LEU A 266 15.27 -3.28 -7.97
C LEU A 266 16.01 -4.40 -8.69
N GLU A 267 17.12 -4.84 -8.12
CA GLU A 267 17.99 -5.85 -8.71
C GLU A 267 17.27 -7.21 -8.78
N MET A 268 16.51 -7.54 -7.73
CA MET A 268 15.65 -8.74 -7.70
C MET A 268 14.59 -8.75 -8.81
N LEU A 269 14.21 -7.58 -9.33
CA LEU A 269 13.24 -7.43 -10.42
C LEU A 269 13.92 -7.27 -11.80
N GLY A 270 15.24 -7.46 -11.87
CA GLY A 270 16.01 -7.36 -13.12
C GLY A 270 16.20 -5.92 -13.61
N ARG A 271 16.22 -4.94 -12.69
CA ARG A 271 16.35 -3.51 -13.02
C ARG A 271 17.68 -2.97 -12.56
N ALA A 272 18.35 -2.25 -13.46
CA ALA A 272 19.43 -1.34 -13.11
C ALA A 272 18.87 0.08 -13.00
N THR A 273 19.35 0.85 -12.03
CA THR A 273 19.09 2.29 -11.92
C THR A 273 20.41 3.02 -11.71
N ASN A 274 20.54 4.19 -12.33
CA ASN A 274 21.65 5.11 -12.07
C ASN A 274 21.30 6.14 -10.98
N ARG A 275 20.06 6.10 -10.45
CA ARG A 275 19.59 7.01 -9.39
C ARG A 275 20.14 6.57 -8.04
N THR A 276 20.46 7.54 -7.19
CA THR A 276 20.82 7.25 -5.80
C THR A 276 19.62 6.71 -5.04
N ILE A 277 19.86 6.10 -3.87
CA ILE A 277 18.81 5.59 -2.98
C ILE A 277 17.80 6.71 -2.64
N ILE A 278 18.31 7.90 -2.33
CA ILE A 278 17.51 9.06 -1.94
C ILE A 278 16.67 9.56 -3.10
N ASP A 279 17.24 9.70 -4.29
CA ASP A 279 16.49 10.14 -5.48
C ASP A 279 15.37 9.15 -5.80
N TYR A 280 15.69 7.84 -5.77
CA TYR A 280 14.72 6.79 -6.05
C TYR A 280 13.56 6.77 -5.04
N ILE A 281 13.85 6.90 -3.74
CA ILE A 281 12.79 6.98 -2.72
C ILE A 281 11.96 8.26 -2.89
N SER A 282 12.62 9.38 -3.18
CA SER A 282 11.97 10.66 -3.40
C SER A 282 10.99 10.58 -4.56
N ASP A 283 11.38 9.96 -5.68
CA ASP A 283 10.48 9.74 -6.82
C ASP A 283 9.21 9.00 -6.38
N TYR A 284 9.32 7.95 -5.58
CA TYR A 284 8.14 7.19 -5.15
C TYR A 284 7.23 7.95 -4.19
N LEU A 285 7.80 8.74 -3.29
CA LEU A 285 7.03 9.43 -2.25
C LEU A 285 6.47 10.77 -2.73
N ALA A 286 7.18 11.50 -3.58
CA ALA A 286 6.82 12.87 -3.99
C ALA A 286 6.29 13.00 -5.42
N SER A 287 6.54 12.03 -6.32
CA SER A 287 6.12 12.19 -7.73
C SER A 287 4.61 12.35 -7.89
N SER A 288 3.79 11.74 -7.03
CA SER A 288 2.32 11.80 -7.13
C SER A 288 1.78 13.23 -7.10
N ILE A 289 2.23 14.06 -6.14
CA ILE A 289 1.78 15.45 -6.04
C ILE A 289 2.37 16.33 -7.15
N CYS A 290 3.60 16.06 -7.58
CA CYS A 290 4.24 16.78 -8.68
C CYS A 290 3.57 16.47 -10.02
N LEU A 291 3.22 15.21 -10.27
CA LEU A 291 2.51 14.76 -11.46
C LEU A 291 1.09 15.32 -11.50
N LEU A 292 0.42 15.43 -10.34
CA LEU A 292 -0.87 16.11 -10.26
C LEU A 292 -0.76 17.59 -10.66
N ASP A 293 0.28 18.30 -10.21
CA ASP A 293 0.50 19.70 -10.61
C ASP A 293 0.76 19.83 -12.11
N GLN A 294 1.60 18.97 -12.68
CA GLN A 294 1.86 18.93 -14.12
C GLN A 294 0.59 18.66 -14.93
N TYR A 295 -0.24 17.72 -14.47
CA TYR A 295 -1.52 17.41 -15.10
C TYR A 295 -2.48 18.62 -15.09
N LEU A 296 -2.53 19.38 -13.99
CA LEU A 296 -3.39 20.56 -13.90
C LEU A 296 -2.89 21.74 -14.74
N LYS A 297 -1.57 21.88 -14.91
CA LYS A 297 -0.96 22.91 -15.76
C LYS A 297 -1.16 22.62 -17.25
N SER A 298 -1.00 21.36 -17.64
CA SER A 298 -1.08 20.92 -19.03
C SER A 298 -1.99 19.71 -19.12
N PRO A 299 -3.33 19.91 -19.07
CA PRO A 299 -4.27 18.81 -19.11
C PRO A 299 -4.22 18.13 -20.47
N VAL A 300 -4.16 16.80 -20.45
CA VAL A 300 -4.26 16.00 -21.68
C VAL A 300 -5.68 16.17 -22.24
N PRO A 301 -5.86 16.48 -23.54
CA PRO A 301 -7.19 16.66 -24.12
C PRO A 301 -8.05 15.42 -23.90
N CYS A 302 -9.18 15.62 -23.22
CA CYS A 302 -10.09 14.56 -22.82
C CYS A 302 -10.98 14.18 -24.00
N VAL A 303 -10.73 13.03 -24.63
CA VAL A 303 -11.59 12.52 -25.73
C VAL A 303 -12.92 11.98 -25.18
N SER A 304 -12.99 11.62 -23.89
CA SER A 304 -14.24 11.22 -23.21
C SER A 304 -14.18 11.43 -21.70
N TRP A 305 -15.27 11.95 -21.12
CA TRP A 305 -15.40 12.19 -19.68
C TRP A 305 -15.17 10.89 -18.88
N GLY A 306 -14.35 10.96 -17.84
CA GLY A 306 -14.01 9.82 -16.98
C GLY A 306 -12.77 9.01 -17.41
N LYS A 307 -12.24 9.20 -18.62
CA LYS A 307 -11.03 8.47 -19.06
C LYS A 307 -9.79 8.85 -18.24
N SER A 308 -9.66 10.13 -17.89
CA SER A 308 -8.55 10.67 -17.09
C SER A 308 -8.64 10.31 -15.60
N LEU A 309 -9.85 10.14 -15.07
CA LEU A 309 -10.11 9.92 -13.64
C LEU A 309 -10.19 8.42 -13.28
N LEU A 310 -10.58 7.56 -14.23
CA LEU A 310 -10.75 6.11 -14.01
C LEU A 310 -9.78 5.22 -14.80
N LEU A 311 -9.13 5.71 -15.88
CA LEU A 311 -8.38 4.83 -16.80
C LEU A 311 -6.97 5.30 -17.24
N GLU A 312 -6.60 6.57 -17.14
CA GLU A 312 -5.32 7.06 -17.69
C GLU A 312 -4.47 7.89 -16.72
N LEU A 313 -3.61 7.20 -15.98
CA LEU A 313 -2.39 7.74 -15.34
C LEU A 313 -1.12 7.22 -16.06
N LYS A 314 -1.20 6.85 -17.34
CA LYS A 314 -0.19 5.98 -17.99
C LYS A 314 0.52 6.52 -19.23
N SER A 315 0.16 7.70 -19.74
CA SER A 315 0.78 8.22 -20.97
C SER A 315 2.03 9.09 -20.74
N TYR A 316 2.38 9.41 -19.49
CA TYR A 316 3.46 10.37 -19.19
C TYR A 316 4.46 9.93 -18.09
N CYS A 317 4.51 8.63 -17.72
CA CYS A 317 5.66 8.11 -16.99
C CYS A 317 6.80 7.73 -17.96
N LEU A 318 7.33 8.75 -18.65
CA LEU A 318 8.70 8.71 -19.17
C LEU A 318 9.59 9.44 -18.17
N PHE A 319 9.93 8.73 -17.10
CA PHE A 319 11.15 8.91 -16.32
C PHE A 319 11.52 7.58 -15.67
#